data_AF-A0A2X4VM18-F1
#
_entry.id   AF-A0A2X4VM18-F1
#
_cell.length_a   1.000
_cell.length_b   1.000
_cell.length_c   1.000
_cell.angle_alpha   90.00
_cell.angle_beta   90.00
_cell.angle_gamma   90.00
#
_symmetry.space_group_name_H-M   'P 1'
#
loop_
_entity.id
_entity.type
_entity.pdbx_description
1 polymer ?
#
loop_
_entity_poly.entity_id
_entity_poly.type
_entity_poly.pdbx_seq_one_letter_code
_entity_poly.pdbx_strand_id
1 'polypeptide(L)'
;MNTIFSKSNQDQETKEGSNLQVKAFIKGDPSPFLNIDYETTKVYELTDYTLRTPLEKMDIFNELLQLEQDCELVILPVKEETTALLQDIPKDEAYEKTASLFNMLSSLKETVERDRTFLIAEGEVCGDLVDKLEGLGFTLKEKTEAELKTIELI
;
A
#
# COMPACT_ATOMS: atom_id res chain seq x y z
N MET A 1 26.61 -17.21 -25.13
CA MET A 1 25.46 -16.35 -24.80
C MET A 1 24.59 -17.15 -23.83
N ASN A 2 24.68 -16.87 -22.53
CA ASN A 2 23.83 -17.51 -21.53
C ASN A 2 22.78 -16.48 -21.10
N THR A 3 21.56 -16.69 -21.56
CA THR A 3 20.37 -16.01 -21.04
C THR A 3 20.05 -16.64 -19.69
N ILE A 4 20.29 -15.89 -18.62
CA ILE A 4 19.83 -16.24 -17.28
C ILE A 4 18.38 -15.78 -17.19
N PHE A 5 17.46 -16.75 -17.15
CA PHE A 5 16.08 -16.54 -16.75
C PHE A 5 16.08 -16.19 -15.26
N SER A 6 15.80 -14.93 -14.92
CA SER A 6 15.49 -14.55 -13.54
C SER A 6 14.12 -15.13 -13.20
N LYS A 7 14.12 -16.16 -12.35
CA LYS A 7 12.92 -16.66 -11.69
C LYS A 7 12.38 -15.54 -10.80
N SER A 8 11.21 -15.01 -11.14
CA SER A 8 10.36 -14.26 -10.23
C SER A 8 10.00 -15.20 -9.09
N ASN A 9 10.52 -14.96 -7.88
CA ASN A 9 10.02 -15.61 -6.68
C ASN A 9 8.66 -14.98 -6.39
N GLN A 10 7.61 -15.55 -6.99
CA GLN A 10 6.26 -15.42 -6.48
C GLN A 10 6.16 -16.29 -5.23
N ASP A 11 6.55 -15.76 -4.09
CA ASP A 11 6.13 -16.33 -2.80
C ASP A 11 4.64 -16.02 -2.62
N GLN A 12 3.80 -16.78 -3.35
CA GLN A 12 2.37 -16.88 -3.06
C GLN A 12 2.21 -17.64 -1.74
N GLU A 13 2.35 -16.96 -0.62
CA GLU A 13 1.79 -17.46 0.65
C GLU A 13 0.27 -17.28 0.64
N THR A 14 -0.41 -18.01 -0.24
CA THR A 14 -1.84 -18.28 -0.05
C THR A 14 -1.94 -19.28 1.09
N LYS A 15 -2.20 -18.82 2.31
CA LYS A 15 -2.81 -19.69 3.32
C LYS A 15 -4.12 -20.21 2.72
N GLU A 16 -4.29 -21.53 2.65
CA GLU A 16 -5.55 -22.16 2.24
C GLU A 16 -6.72 -21.52 3.01
N GLY A 17 -7.61 -20.81 2.30
CA GLY A 17 -8.80 -20.16 2.87
C GLY A 17 -8.79 -18.63 2.97
N SER A 18 -7.71 -17.94 2.58
CA SER A 18 -7.70 -16.47 2.46
C SER A 18 -8.09 -16.02 1.06
N ASN A 19 -9.11 -15.17 0.95
CA ASN A 19 -9.50 -14.51 -0.31
C ASN A 19 -8.64 -13.26 -0.62
N LEU A 20 -7.77 -12.88 0.34
CA LEU A 20 -6.74 -11.86 0.15
C LEU A 20 -5.49 -12.47 -0.50
N GLN A 21 -5.11 -11.96 -1.67
CA GLN A 21 -3.82 -12.22 -2.30
C GLN A 21 -2.85 -11.07 -1.98
N VAL A 22 -1.64 -11.37 -1.51
CA VAL A 22 -0.62 -10.35 -1.23
C VAL A 22 0.51 -10.45 -2.25
N LYS A 23 0.85 -9.33 -2.91
CA LYS A 23 1.97 -9.22 -3.86
C LYS A 23 2.91 -8.09 -3.44
N ALA A 24 4.15 -8.44 -3.13
CA ALA A 24 5.21 -7.47 -2.89
C ALA A 24 6.08 -7.34 -4.15
N PHE A 25 6.38 -6.11 -4.53
CA PHE A 25 7.21 -5.80 -5.70
C PHE A 25 8.59 -5.36 -5.25
N ILE A 26 9.58 -5.61 -6.09
CA ILE A 26 10.95 -5.17 -5.87
C ILE A 26 11.41 -4.23 -6.98
N LYS A 27 12.57 -3.62 -6.75
CA LYS A 27 13.21 -2.72 -7.70
C LYS A 27 13.40 -3.39 -9.07
N GLY A 28 12.88 -2.73 -10.10
CA GLY A 28 12.94 -3.19 -11.49
C GLY A 28 11.80 -4.11 -11.94
N ASP A 29 10.85 -4.45 -11.06
CA ASP A 29 9.64 -5.16 -11.46
C ASP A 29 8.73 -4.28 -12.33
N PRO A 30 7.92 -4.89 -13.22
CA PRO A 30 6.93 -4.16 -14.00
C PRO A 30 5.84 -3.58 -13.08
N SER A 31 5.32 -2.40 -13.44
CA SER A 31 4.21 -1.78 -12.70
C SER A 31 2.99 -2.70 -12.67
N PRO A 32 2.37 -2.92 -11.49
CA PRO A 32 1.18 -3.78 -11.35
C PRO A 32 -0.07 -3.18 -12.02
N PHE A 33 -0.06 -1.87 -12.31
CA PHE A 33 -1.26 -1.13 -12.70
C PHE A 33 -1.51 -1.10 -14.22
N LEU A 34 -0.62 -1.68 -15.03
CA LEU A 34 -0.68 -1.58 -16.49
C LEU A 34 -1.82 -2.36 -17.14
N ASN A 35 -2.29 -3.44 -16.49
CA ASN A 35 -3.27 -4.37 -17.07
C ASN A 35 -4.57 -4.48 -16.23
N ILE A 36 -4.88 -3.46 -15.42
CA ILE A 36 -6.11 -3.42 -14.64
C ILE A 36 -7.26 -2.92 -15.51
N ASP A 37 -8.41 -3.60 -15.44
CA ASP A 37 -9.66 -3.12 -16.03
C ASP A 37 -10.35 -2.14 -15.06
N TYR A 38 -10.10 -0.85 -15.26
CA TYR A 38 -10.61 0.23 -14.40
C TYR A 38 -12.13 0.48 -14.51
N GLU A 39 -12.82 -0.16 -15.45
CA GLU A 39 -14.29 -0.07 -15.53
C GLU A 39 -14.96 -0.95 -14.47
N THR A 40 -14.34 -2.08 -14.13
CA THR A 40 -14.87 -3.10 -13.23
C THR A 40 -14.11 -3.19 -11.91
N THR A 41 -12.86 -2.70 -11.89
CA THR A 41 -11.94 -2.82 -10.76
C THR A 41 -11.62 -1.44 -10.19
N LYS A 42 -11.58 -1.35 -8.86
CA LYS A 42 -11.13 -0.16 -8.15
C LYS A 42 -9.81 -0.41 -7.44
N VAL A 43 -9.02 0.65 -7.34
CA VAL A 43 -7.73 0.64 -6.65
C VAL A 43 -7.74 1.68 -5.54
N TYR A 44 -7.47 1.24 -4.32
CA TYR A 44 -7.36 2.09 -3.14
C TYR A 44 -5.93 2.09 -2.65
N GLU A 45 -5.39 3.26 -2.32
CA GLU A 45 -4.17 3.36 -1.53
C GLU A 45 -4.53 3.27 -0.04
N LEU A 46 -3.85 2.38 0.69
CA LEU A 46 -4.03 2.16 2.11
C LEU A 46 -2.87 2.81 2.87
N THR A 47 -3.21 3.69 3.81
CA THR A 47 -2.23 4.24 4.75
C THR A 47 -2.64 3.98 6.19
N ASP A 48 -1.68 3.49 6.98
CA ASP A 48 -1.82 3.34 8.42
C ASP A 48 -1.08 4.48 9.14
N TYR A 49 -1.84 5.42 9.72
CA TYR A 49 -1.32 6.50 10.56
C TYR A 49 -1.37 6.19 12.05
N THR A 50 -1.85 5.01 12.45
CA THR A 50 -2.22 4.72 13.84
C THR A 50 -1.04 4.55 14.80
N LEU A 51 0.21 4.81 14.36
CA LEU A 51 1.45 4.68 15.13
C LEU A 51 1.55 3.38 15.96
N ARG A 52 0.83 2.34 15.52
CA ARG A 52 0.72 1.05 16.19
C ARG A 52 2.09 0.45 16.45
N THR A 53 2.20 -0.21 17.59
CA THR A 53 3.32 -1.07 17.92
C THR A 53 3.39 -2.23 16.92
N PRO A 54 4.57 -2.86 16.76
CA PRO A 54 4.71 -4.02 15.89
C PRO A 54 3.73 -5.16 16.19
N LEU A 55 3.38 -5.36 17.47
CA LEU A 55 2.42 -6.39 17.88
C LEU A 55 1.01 -6.07 17.36
N GLU A 56 0.55 -4.85 17.57
CA GLU A 56 -0.76 -4.40 17.09
C GLU A 56 -0.86 -4.45 15.55
N LYS A 57 0.23 -4.16 14.83
CA LYS A 57 0.26 -4.31 13.37
C LYS A 57 0.08 -5.74 12.91
N MET A 58 0.65 -6.70 13.65
CA MET A 58 0.50 -8.12 13.34
C MET A 58 -0.94 -8.59 13.56
N ASP A 59 -1.60 -8.11 14.63
CA ASP A 59 -3.00 -8.42 14.90
C ASP A 59 -3.91 -7.91 13.77
N ILE A 60 -3.74 -6.65 13.35
CA ILE A 60 -4.49 -6.08 12.22
C ILE A 60 -4.20 -6.82 10.91
N PHE A 61 -2.96 -7.22 10.66
CA PHE A 61 -2.65 -8.02 9.49
C PHE A 61 -3.36 -9.38 9.49
N ASN A 62 -3.48 -10.03 10.65
CA ASN A 62 -4.26 -11.27 10.76
C ASN A 62 -5.76 -11.05 10.49
N GLU A 63 -6.30 -9.89 10.86
CA GLU A 63 -7.69 -9.52 10.52
C GLU A 63 -7.88 -9.28 9.01
N LEU A 64 -6.86 -8.72 8.33
CA LEU A 64 -6.86 -8.57 6.86
C LEU A 64 -6.89 -9.93 6.15
N LEU A 65 -6.20 -10.95 6.67
CA LEU A 65 -6.23 -12.31 6.11
C LEU A 65 -7.60 -12.99 6.26
N GLN A 66 -8.53 -12.41 7.03
CA GLN A 66 -9.90 -12.90 7.22
C GLN A 66 -10.91 -12.12 6.36
N LEU A 67 -10.47 -11.44 5.30
CA LEU A 67 -11.36 -10.85 4.32
C LEU A 67 -12.07 -11.94 3.51
N GLU A 68 -13.39 -11.80 3.38
CA GLU A 68 -14.24 -12.75 2.66
C GLU A 68 -14.34 -12.41 1.16
N GLN A 69 -14.00 -11.18 0.79
CA GLN A 69 -14.01 -10.70 -0.57
C GLN A 69 -12.68 -11.05 -1.27
N ASP A 70 -12.77 -11.45 -2.53
CA ASP A 70 -11.58 -11.62 -3.38
C ASP A 70 -10.95 -10.25 -3.64
N CYS A 71 -9.74 -10.06 -3.11
CA CYS A 71 -9.02 -8.80 -3.24
C CYS A 71 -7.50 -9.03 -3.26
N GLU A 72 -6.80 -8.10 -3.88
CA GLU A 72 -5.35 -8.15 -4.01
C GLU A 72 -4.70 -6.96 -3.31
N LEU A 73 -3.84 -7.24 -2.33
CA LEU A 73 -2.99 -6.27 -1.67
C LEU A 73 -1.63 -6.21 -2.36
N VAL A 74 -1.26 -5.03 -2.83
CA VAL A 74 -0.03 -4.77 -3.56
C VAL A 74 0.87 -3.83 -2.77
N ILE A 75 2.11 -4.23 -2.51
CA ILE A 75 3.10 -3.44 -1.77
C ILE A 75 4.22 -3.04 -2.72
N LEU A 76 4.40 -1.73 -2.91
CA LEU A 76 5.33 -1.14 -3.87
C LEU A 76 6.37 -0.26 -3.18
N PRO A 77 7.68 -0.54 -3.36
CA PRO A 77 8.72 0.38 -2.95
C PRO A 77 8.73 1.58 -3.91
N VAL A 78 8.57 2.78 -3.35
CA VAL A 78 8.60 4.05 -4.09
C VAL A 78 9.61 5.01 -3.47
N LYS A 79 10.11 5.93 -4.30
CA LYS A 79 10.97 7.02 -3.85
C LYS A 79 10.15 8.30 -3.88
N GLU A 80 10.00 8.95 -2.73
CA GLU A 80 9.18 10.15 -2.59
C GLU A 80 9.93 11.24 -1.85
N GLU A 81 9.51 12.48 -2.08
CA GLU A 81 9.99 13.65 -1.34
C GLU A 81 9.65 13.50 0.15
N THR A 82 10.63 13.72 1.03
CA THR A 82 10.44 13.59 2.48
C THR A 82 9.31 14.52 2.99
N THR A 83 9.07 15.62 2.28
CA THR A 83 8.02 16.59 2.60
C THR A 83 6.61 16.13 2.24
N ALA A 84 6.45 15.16 1.31
CA ALA A 84 5.14 14.61 0.96
C ALA A 84 4.50 13.91 2.17
N LEU A 85 5.31 13.28 3.02
CA LEU A 85 4.86 12.58 4.23
C LEU A 85 4.12 13.50 5.20
N LEU A 86 4.43 14.79 5.23
CA LEU A 86 3.76 15.77 6.10
C LEU A 86 2.35 16.12 5.62
N GLN A 87 2.11 16.05 4.31
CA GLN A 87 0.84 16.48 3.72
C GLN A 87 -0.30 15.52 4.05
N ASP A 88 0.02 14.24 4.18
CA ASP A 88 -0.99 13.20 4.35
C ASP A 88 -1.25 12.82 5.82
N ILE A 89 -0.46 13.33 6.77
CA ILE A 89 -0.64 13.01 8.20
C ILE A 89 -1.84 13.78 8.78
N PRO A 90 -2.75 13.11 9.53
CA PRO A 90 -3.83 13.76 10.25
C PRO A 90 -3.33 14.89 11.16
N LYS A 91 -3.99 16.06 11.11
CA LYS A 91 -3.63 17.23 11.93
C LYS A 91 -4.19 17.16 13.34
N ASP A 92 -3.84 16.11 14.07
CA ASP A 92 -4.24 15.87 15.46
C ASP A 92 -3.14 16.28 16.47
N GLU A 93 -3.31 15.92 17.74
CA GLU A 93 -2.36 16.26 18.82
C GLU A 93 -0.94 15.69 18.60
N ALA A 94 -0.79 14.63 17.79
CA ALA A 94 0.50 14.05 17.44
C ALA A 94 1.15 14.74 16.23
N TYR A 95 0.42 15.56 15.47
CA TYR A 95 0.90 16.23 14.26
C TYR A 95 2.12 17.10 14.54
N GLU A 96 2.14 17.90 15.61
CA GLU A 96 3.25 18.80 15.92
C GLU A 96 4.57 18.05 16.15
N LYS A 97 4.52 16.96 16.94
CA LYS A 97 5.70 16.13 17.22
C LYS A 97 6.18 15.42 15.96
N THR A 98 5.24 14.88 15.20
CA THR A 98 5.51 14.14 13.97
C THR A 98 6.05 15.07 12.88
N ALA A 99 5.49 16.26 12.77
CA ALA A 99 5.92 17.28 11.83
C ALA A 99 7.33 17.79 12.14
N SER A 100 7.66 17.97 13.42
CA SER A 100 9.01 18.33 13.84
C SER A 100 10.05 17.27 13.45
N LEU A 101 9.73 15.98 13.67
CA LEU A 101 10.56 14.85 13.24
C LEU A 101 10.78 14.84 11.72
N PHE A 102 9.72 15.03 10.94
CA PHE A 102 9.83 15.04 9.47
C PHE A 102 10.55 16.26 8.92
N ASN A 103 10.39 17.44 9.54
CA ASN A 103 11.19 18.62 9.21
C ASN A 103 12.69 18.39 9.50
N MET A 104 13.01 17.67 10.57
CA MET A 104 14.39 17.26 10.82
C MET A 104 14.89 16.27 9.76
N LEU A 105 14.08 15.28 9.38
CA LEU A 105 14.44 14.31 8.33
C LEU A 105 14.64 14.98 6.96
N SER A 106 13.78 15.91 6.57
CA SER A 106 13.89 16.62 5.28
C SER A 106 15.13 17.49 5.20
N SER A 107 15.63 18.00 6.33
CA SER A 107 16.91 18.72 6.39
C SER A 107 18.13 17.83 6.13
N LEU A 108 18.00 16.52 6.33
CA LEU A 108 19.08 15.54 6.16
C LEU A 108 19.02 14.83 4.80
N LYS A 109 17.81 14.60 4.28
CA LYS A 109 17.60 13.89 3.02
C LYS A 109 16.35 14.42 2.31
N GLU A 110 16.54 14.80 1.05
CA GLU A 110 15.46 15.33 0.20
C GLU A 110 14.39 14.26 -0.11
N THR A 111 14.82 13.00 -0.33
CA THR A 111 13.94 11.88 -0.67
C THR A 111 14.10 10.70 0.27
N VAL A 112 13.02 9.96 0.48
CA VAL A 112 13.00 8.69 1.22
C VAL A 112 12.48 7.56 0.34
N GLU A 113 12.87 6.34 0.70
CA GLU A 113 12.30 5.12 0.13
C GLU A 113 11.21 4.64 1.09
N ARG A 114 10.04 4.31 0.56
CA ARG A 114 8.89 3.89 1.35
C ARG A 114 8.09 2.84 0.59
N ASP A 115 7.51 1.91 1.34
CA ASP A 115 6.51 1.00 0.79
C ASP A 115 5.12 1.66 0.81
N ARG A 116 4.52 1.77 -0.37
CA ARG A 116 3.11 2.14 -0.54
C ARG A 116 2.29 0.88 -0.73
N THR A 117 1.14 0.84 -0.06
CA THR A 117 0.25 -0.31 -0.09
C THR A 117 -1.01 0.05 -0.84
N PHE A 118 -1.41 -0.79 -1.78
CA PHE A 118 -2.61 -0.64 -2.58
C PHE A 118 -3.48 -1.86 -2.44
N LEU A 119 -4.79 -1.68 -2.54
CA LEU A 119 -5.76 -2.74 -2.60
C LEU A 119 -6.52 -2.65 -3.90
N ILE A 120 -6.63 -3.77 -4.59
CA ILE A 120 -7.30 -3.92 -5.87
C ILE A 120 -8.48 -4.87 -5.63
N ALA A 121 -9.69 -4.42 -5.93
CA ALA A 121 -10.91 -5.19 -5.72
C ALA A 121 -11.95 -4.86 -6.80
N GLU A 122 -12.86 -5.79 -7.07
CA GLU A 122 -13.99 -5.55 -7.97
C GLU A 122 -14.97 -4.51 -7.38
N GLY A 123 -15.50 -3.64 -8.23
CA GLY A 123 -16.28 -2.48 -7.80
C GLY A 123 -17.53 -2.81 -6.98
N GLU A 124 -18.14 -3.98 -7.18
CA GLU A 124 -19.35 -4.41 -6.46
C GLU A 124 -19.09 -4.75 -4.99
N VAL A 125 -17.88 -5.22 -4.65
CA VAL A 125 -17.49 -5.65 -3.28
C VAL A 125 -16.73 -4.57 -2.51
N CYS A 126 -16.42 -3.44 -3.16
CA CYS A 126 -15.61 -2.37 -2.57
C CYS A 126 -16.29 -1.67 -1.38
N GLY A 127 -17.62 -1.57 -1.33
CA GLY A 127 -18.33 -0.87 -0.26
C GLY A 127 -18.05 -1.47 1.12
N ASP A 128 -18.41 -2.74 1.31
CA ASP A 128 -18.24 -3.45 2.59
C ASP A 128 -16.76 -3.59 2.99
N LEU A 129 -15.89 -3.71 1.98
CA LEU A 129 -14.46 -3.86 2.18
C LEU A 129 -13.80 -2.54 2.61
N VAL A 130 -14.22 -1.40 2.07
CA VAL A 130 -13.77 -0.07 2.52
C VAL A 130 -14.17 0.15 3.97
N ASP A 131 -15.44 -0.09 4.31
CA ASP A 131 -15.94 0.08 5.68
C ASP A 131 -15.16 -0.79 6.70
N LYS A 132 -14.84 -2.03 6.32
CA LYS A 132 -14.04 -2.93 7.16
C LYS A 132 -12.62 -2.42 7.36
N LEU A 133 -11.97 -1.90 6.33
CA LEU A 133 -10.60 -1.39 6.41
C LEU A 133 -10.51 -0.06 7.18
N GLU A 134 -11.50 0.82 7.03
CA GLU A 134 -11.61 2.02 7.87
C GLU A 134 -11.84 1.64 9.35
N GLY A 135 -12.66 0.62 9.62
CA GLY A 135 -12.84 0.05 10.96
C GLY A 135 -11.56 -0.52 11.57
N LEU A 136 -10.67 -1.07 10.74
CA LEU A 136 -9.31 -1.48 11.11
C LEU A 136 -8.33 -0.30 11.23
N GLY A 137 -8.79 0.95 11.12
CA GLY A 137 -7.99 2.15 11.30
C GLY A 137 -7.11 2.52 10.09
N PHE A 138 -7.31 1.90 8.93
CA PHE A 138 -6.66 2.36 7.70
C PHE A 138 -7.36 3.61 7.16
N THR A 139 -6.57 4.49 6.57
CA THR A 139 -7.08 5.57 5.72
C THR A 139 -7.02 5.10 4.27
N LEU A 140 -8.14 5.17 3.55
CA LEU A 140 -8.26 4.74 2.17
C LEU A 140 -8.38 5.95 1.24
N LYS A 141 -7.65 5.92 0.13
CA LYS A 141 -7.78 6.92 -0.94
C LYS A 141 -7.93 6.21 -2.28
N GLU A 142 -9.10 6.34 -2.90
CA GLU A 142 -9.33 5.83 -4.26
C GLU A 142 -8.38 6.51 -5.24
N LYS A 143 -7.77 5.72 -6.13
CA LYS A 143 -6.82 6.20 -7.12
C LYS A 143 -7.37 6.08 -8.52
N THR A 144 -7.17 7.14 -9.29
CA THR A 144 -7.46 7.13 -10.71
C THR A 144 -6.34 6.47 -11.50
N GLU A 145 -6.66 5.94 -12.67
CA GLU A 145 -5.67 5.38 -13.61
C GLU A 145 -4.52 6.35 -13.89
N ALA A 146 -4.82 7.64 -14.04
CA ALA A 146 -3.82 8.67 -14.29
C ALA A 146 -2.81 8.79 -13.14
N GLU A 147 -3.27 8.74 -11.88
CA GLU A 147 -2.40 8.77 -10.71
C GLU A 147 -1.54 7.51 -10.60
N LEU A 148 -2.12 6.33 -10.84
CA LEU A 148 -1.40 5.05 -10.73
C LEU A 148 -0.31 4.90 -11.77
N LYS A 149 -0.52 5.41 -12.99
CA LYS A 149 0.50 5.40 -14.06
C LYS A 149 1.69 6.32 -13.78
N THR A 150 1.56 7.29 -12.88
CA THR A 150 2.67 8.19 -12.49
C THR A 150 3.55 7.62 -11.40
N ILE A 151 3.19 6.47 -10.82
CA ILE A 151 3.97 5.84 -9.75
C ILE A 151 5.20 5.16 -10.38
N GLU A 152 6.38 5.68 -10.07
CA GLU A 152 7.66 5.09 -10.45
C GLU A 152 8.17 4.17 -9.33
N LEU A 153 8.37 2.90 -9.66
CA LEU A 153 9.06 1.93 -8.82
C LEU A 153 10.56 2.28 -8.79
N ILE A 154 11.18 2.17 -7.61
CA ILE A 154 12.62 2.47 -7.43
C ILE A 154 13.49 1.45 -8.17
#